data_AF-A0A7R9TN49-F1
#
_entry.id   AF-A0A7R9TN49-F1
#
_cell.length_a   1.000
_cell.length_b   1.000
_cell.length_c   1.000
_cell.angle_alpha   90.00
_cell.angle_beta   90.00
_cell.angle_gamma   90.00
#
_symmetry.space_group_name_H-M   'P 1'
#
loop_
_entity.id
_entity.type
_entity.pdbx_description
1 polymer ?
#
loop_
_entity_poly.entity_id
_entity_poly.type
_entity_poly.pdbx_seq_one_letter_code
_entity_poly.pdbx_strand_id
1 'polypeptide(L)'
;RLLVLVGEMRRDGVELTVVGLNALVRVLAAQEATLGQAQEVVRCMRSRVCPIGAEALDITAGAEARAALESLPPAAYGADGVARPDADTFAALVDGYGTARRPEGAVRALDALLEEGLDISHDVADGMVRAHVLADEDDKARLFMTNLRGTTLAPPRWPSASTYNAILRAASSRASAYRLVDTVRWFDRMATDGVAPDTTTATLVLGACIKAQKFSYGLKVYQYMLDMGAEDLKEEAAVAG
;
A
#
# COMPACT_ATOMS: atom_id res chain seq x y z
N ARG A 1 8.78 -0.23 31.70
CA ARG A 1 7.90 0.96 31.87
C ARG A 1 6.57 0.78 31.13
N LEU A 2 6.53 0.21 29.91
CA LEU A 2 5.25 -0.01 29.23
C LEU A 2 4.44 -1.24 29.66
N LEU A 3 5.04 -2.31 30.21
CA LEU A 3 4.26 -3.37 30.89
C LEU A 3 3.49 -2.86 32.12
N VAL A 4 4.07 -1.85 32.76
CA VAL A 4 3.42 -1.14 33.86
C VAL A 4 2.33 -0.25 33.26
N LEU A 5 2.58 0.46 32.16
CA LEU A 5 1.59 1.28 31.45
C LEU A 5 0.41 0.46 30.89
N VAL A 6 0.64 -0.69 30.25
CA VAL A 6 -0.41 -1.61 29.74
C VAL A 6 -1.13 -2.30 30.91
N GLY A 7 -0.42 -2.59 32.00
CA GLY A 7 -1.00 -3.06 33.25
C GLY A 7 -1.77 -1.98 34.04
N GLU A 8 -1.47 -0.70 33.82
CA GLU A 8 -2.18 0.47 34.35
C GLU A 8 -3.38 0.81 33.45
N MET A 9 -3.26 0.72 32.12
CA MET A 9 -4.38 0.74 31.17
C MET A 9 -5.40 -0.37 31.49
N ARG A 10 -4.92 -1.55 31.90
CA ARG A 10 -5.73 -2.67 32.42
C ARG A 10 -6.49 -2.33 33.71
N ARG A 11 -5.96 -1.43 34.54
CA ARG A 11 -6.60 -0.98 35.79
C ARG A 11 -7.52 0.23 35.60
N ASP A 12 -7.21 1.09 34.63
CA ASP A 12 -7.86 2.40 34.45
C ASP A 12 -8.90 2.42 33.31
N GLY A 13 -9.06 1.31 32.57
CA GLY A 13 -10.08 1.19 31.52
C GLY A 13 -9.77 2.00 30.26
N VAL A 14 -8.49 2.24 29.95
CA VAL A 14 -8.03 3.02 28.80
C VAL A 14 -7.88 2.11 27.58
N GLU A 15 -8.56 2.44 26.49
CA GLU A 15 -8.61 1.63 25.27
C GLU A 15 -7.82 2.27 24.12
N LEU A 16 -7.40 1.44 23.16
CA LEU A 16 -6.79 1.93 21.92
C LEU A 16 -7.86 2.51 21.00
N THR A 17 -7.61 3.72 20.53
CA THR A 17 -8.40 4.37 19.47
C THR A 17 -8.13 3.72 18.11
N VAL A 18 -8.94 4.07 17.10
CA VAL A 18 -8.71 3.67 15.70
C VAL A 18 -7.29 4.04 15.24
N VAL A 19 -6.77 5.20 15.66
CA VAL A 19 -5.41 5.65 15.29
C VAL A 19 -4.35 4.71 15.85
N GLY A 20 -4.47 4.31 17.12
CA GLY A 20 -3.55 3.37 17.76
C GLY A 20 -3.59 1.98 17.13
N LEU A 21 -4.79 1.51 16.78
CA LEU A 21 -4.98 0.22 16.14
C LEU A 21 -4.50 0.20 14.69
N ASN A 22 -4.70 1.27 13.92
CA ASN A 22 -4.14 1.39 12.58
C ASN A 22 -2.61 1.35 12.59
N ALA A 23 -1.99 2.03 13.55
CA ALA A 23 -0.54 1.98 13.72
C ALA A 23 -0.06 0.55 14.07
N LEU A 24 -0.78 -0.15 14.95
CA LEU A 24 -0.48 -1.54 15.28
C LEU A 24 -0.62 -2.46 14.05
N VAL A 25 -1.72 -2.36 13.31
CA VAL A 25 -1.94 -3.14 12.08
C VAL A 25 -0.84 -2.86 11.07
N ARG A 26 -0.41 -1.61 10.89
CA ARG A 26 0.71 -1.27 9.99
C ARG A 26 2.02 -1.96 10.37
N VAL A 27 2.38 -1.95 11.65
CA VAL A 27 3.62 -2.61 12.10
C VAL A 27 3.52 -4.13 11.94
N LEU A 28 2.39 -4.72 12.33
CA LEU A 28 2.19 -6.16 12.23
C LEU A 28 2.05 -6.63 10.78
N ALA A 29 1.47 -5.82 9.89
CA ALA A 29 1.32 -6.14 8.48
C ALA A 29 2.66 -6.03 7.71
N ALA A 30 3.61 -5.22 8.21
CA ALA A 30 4.91 -5.05 7.58
C ALA A 30 5.81 -6.29 7.65
N GLN A 31 5.48 -7.28 8.48
CA GLN A 31 6.23 -8.52 8.60
C GLN A 31 5.37 -9.73 8.27
N GLU A 32 5.90 -10.64 7.45
CA GLU A 32 5.17 -11.84 7.02
C GLU A 32 4.79 -12.75 8.21
N ALA A 33 5.65 -12.85 9.21
CA ALA A 33 5.44 -13.69 10.39
C ALA A 33 4.24 -13.22 11.26
N THR A 34 3.98 -11.92 11.29
CA THR A 34 2.96 -11.30 12.14
C THR A 34 1.69 -10.93 11.38
N LEU A 35 1.62 -11.27 10.09
CA LEU A 35 0.48 -10.96 9.22
C LEU A 35 -0.85 -11.55 9.71
N GLY A 36 -0.80 -12.75 10.32
CA GLY A 36 -1.97 -13.37 10.95
C GLY A 36 -2.44 -12.61 12.20
N GLN A 37 -1.51 -12.00 12.94
CA GLN A 37 -1.85 -11.17 14.10
C GLN A 37 -2.48 -9.86 13.63
N ALA A 38 -1.96 -9.24 12.55
CA ALA A 38 -2.57 -8.06 11.94
C ALA A 38 -4.03 -8.33 11.52
N GLN A 39 -4.32 -9.48 10.91
CA GLN A 39 -5.68 -9.87 10.56
C GLN A 39 -6.58 -10.05 11.79
N GLU A 40 -6.07 -10.66 12.86
CA GLU A 40 -6.86 -10.87 14.06
C GLU A 40 -7.22 -9.54 14.74
N VAL A 41 -6.29 -8.57 14.76
CA VAL A 41 -6.57 -7.20 15.23
C VAL A 41 -7.74 -6.58 14.46
N VAL A 42 -7.72 -6.67 13.13
CA VAL A 42 -8.84 -6.16 12.30
C VAL A 42 -10.13 -6.93 12.54
N ARG A 43 -10.07 -8.26 12.72
CA ARG A 43 -11.23 -9.08 13.07
C ARG A 43 -11.84 -8.65 14.39
N CYS A 44 -11.01 -8.34 15.40
CA CYS A 44 -11.44 -7.81 16.68
C CYS A 44 -12.17 -6.46 16.50
N MET A 45 -11.58 -5.53 15.74
CA MET A 45 -12.20 -4.23 15.42
C MET A 45 -13.59 -4.39 14.76
N ARG A 46 -13.74 -5.35 13.83
CA ARG A 46 -15.04 -5.64 13.16
C ARG A 46 -16.08 -6.24 14.11
N SER A 47 -15.66 -7.14 15.00
CA SER A 47 -16.58 -7.90 15.85
C SER A 47 -17.31 -7.05 16.90
N ARG A 48 -16.82 -5.82 17.19
CA ARG A 48 -17.31 -4.94 18.27
C ARG A 48 -17.31 -5.58 19.68
N VAL A 49 -16.78 -6.79 19.81
CA VAL A 49 -16.82 -7.61 21.03
C VAL A 49 -15.53 -7.49 21.84
N CYS A 50 -14.50 -6.87 21.28
CA CYS A 50 -13.31 -6.53 22.05
C CYS A 50 -13.01 -5.04 21.85
N PRO A 51 -13.21 -4.20 22.87
CA PRO A 51 -12.14 -3.25 23.14
C PRO A 51 -10.87 -4.08 23.16
N ILE A 52 -9.84 -3.72 22.40
CA ILE A 52 -8.57 -4.45 22.44
C ILE A 52 -7.95 -4.15 23.81
N GLY A 53 -8.50 -4.82 24.83
CA GLY A 53 -7.99 -4.85 26.18
C GLY A 53 -6.70 -5.63 26.16
N ALA A 54 -5.85 -5.34 27.14
CA ALA A 54 -4.51 -5.90 27.28
C ALA A 54 -4.42 -7.42 27.07
N GLU A 55 -5.49 -8.19 27.33
CA GLU A 55 -5.52 -9.65 27.16
C GLU A 55 -5.56 -10.11 25.69
N ALA A 56 -6.23 -9.39 24.78
CA ALA A 56 -6.19 -9.72 23.35
C ALA A 56 -4.84 -9.36 22.72
N LEU A 57 -4.20 -8.31 23.24
CA LEU A 57 -2.84 -7.91 22.87
C LEU A 57 -1.79 -8.90 23.39
N ASP A 58 -1.88 -9.40 24.62
CA ASP A 58 -0.88 -10.33 25.16
C ASP A 58 -0.83 -11.68 24.40
N ILE A 59 -1.96 -12.10 23.82
CA ILE A 59 -2.07 -13.34 23.01
C ILE A 59 -1.60 -13.12 21.55
N THR A 60 -1.71 -11.89 21.04
CA THR A 60 -1.44 -11.57 19.62
C THR A 60 -0.19 -10.72 19.39
N ALA A 61 0.39 -10.10 20.41
CA ALA A 61 1.50 -9.17 20.29
C ALA A 61 2.81 -9.87 20.67
N GLY A 62 3.58 -10.28 19.67
CA GLY A 62 5.00 -10.54 19.84
C GLY A 62 5.75 -9.30 20.36
N ALA A 63 7.06 -9.44 20.57
CA ALA A 63 7.90 -8.34 21.04
C ALA A 63 7.80 -7.09 20.13
N GLU A 64 7.55 -7.25 18.83
CA GLU A 64 7.42 -6.15 17.87
C GLU A 64 6.14 -5.32 18.05
N ALA A 65 4.97 -5.97 18.20
CA ALA A 65 3.73 -5.26 18.49
C ALA A 65 3.82 -4.47 19.79
N ARG A 66 4.54 -5.02 20.78
CA ARG A 66 4.81 -4.32 22.02
C ARG A 66 5.69 -3.09 21.80
N ALA A 67 6.77 -3.20 21.05
CA ALA A 67 7.60 -2.05 20.69
C ALA A 67 6.81 -0.99 19.89
N ALA A 68 5.89 -1.40 19.02
CA ALA A 68 4.99 -0.49 18.31
C ALA A 68 4.12 0.32 19.29
N LEU A 69 3.47 -0.37 20.23
CA LEU A 69 2.68 0.27 21.30
C LEU A 69 3.53 1.22 22.14
N GLU A 70 4.81 0.90 22.40
CA GLU A 70 5.73 1.78 23.15
C GLU A 70 6.01 3.11 22.46
N SER A 71 5.85 3.17 21.13
CA SER A 71 6.12 4.35 20.32
C SER A 71 4.88 5.18 19.97
N LEU A 72 3.68 4.76 20.41
CA LEU A 72 2.45 5.48 20.08
C LEU A 72 2.31 6.80 20.85
N PRO A 73 1.74 7.84 20.20
CA PRO A 73 1.47 9.12 20.85
C PRO A 73 0.30 9.01 21.84
N PRO A 74 0.19 9.91 22.84
CA PRO A 74 -0.92 9.92 23.81
C PRO A 74 -2.31 9.95 23.16
N ALA A 75 -2.45 10.55 21.98
CA ALA A 75 -3.70 10.60 21.22
C ALA A 75 -4.16 9.23 20.67
N ALA A 76 -3.30 8.22 20.69
CA ALA A 76 -3.66 6.85 20.34
C ALA A 76 -4.55 6.18 21.40
N TYR A 77 -4.68 6.80 22.58
CA TYR A 77 -5.39 6.27 23.73
C TYR A 77 -6.58 7.18 24.08
N GLY A 78 -7.74 6.59 24.39
CA GLY A 78 -8.96 7.34 24.67
C GLY A 78 -10.03 6.52 25.38
N ALA A 79 -11.11 7.20 25.80
CA ALA A 79 -12.26 6.59 26.48
C ALA A 79 -13.37 6.11 25.52
N ASP A 80 -13.26 6.42 24.23
CA ASP A 80 -14.26 6.08 23.22
C ASP A 80 -14.00 4.68 22.63
N GLY A 81 -14.61 3.68 23.27
CA GLY A 81 -14.32 2.27 23.11
C GLY A 81 -14.92 1.52 21.92
N VAL A 82 -15.10 2.19 20.76
CA VAL A 82 -15.50 1.49 19.52
C VAL A 82 -14.60 1.93 18.38
N ALA A 83 -13.49 1.23 18.21
CA ALA A 83 -12.61 1.40 17.07
C ALA A 83 -13.05 0.51 15.91
N ARG A 84 -13.71 1.11 14.91
CA ARG A 84 -14.04 0.44 13.65
C ARG A 84 -12.84 0.49 12.70
N PRO A 85 -12.63 -0.56 11.89
CA PRO A 85 -11.63 -0.47 10.84
C PRO A 85 -12.08 0.58 9.82
N ASP A 86 -11.11 1.31 9.29
CA ASP A 86 -11.27 2.28 8.22
C ASP A 86 -10.45 1.87 6.99
N ALA A 87 -10.48 2.70 5.95
CA ALA A 87 -9.74 2.43 4.72
C ALA A 87 -8.22 2.28 4.97
N ASP A 88 -7.68 2.99 5.96
CA ASP A 88 -6.26 2.92 6.32
C ASP A 88 -5.90 1.57 6.97
N THR A 89 -6.79 1.02 7.80
CA THR A 89 -6.62 -0.31 8.39
C THR A 89 -6.47 -1.37 7.30
N PHE A 90 -7.34 -1.35 6.29
CA PHE A 90 -7.34 -2.31 5.20
C PHE A 90 -6.22 -2.06 4.20
N ALA A 91 -5.85 -0.80 3.92
CA ALA A 91 -4.70 -0.47 3.10
C ALA A 91 -3.40 -1.09 3.66
N ALA A 92 -3.22 -1.03 4.98
CA ALA A 92 -2.09 -1.66 5.66
C ALA A 92 -2.09 -3.18 5.51
N LEU A 93 -3.25 -3.84 5.65
CA LEU A 93 -3.36 -5.29 5.42
C LEU A 93 -3.03 -5.66 3.97
N VAL A 94 -3.61 -4.95 3.00
CA VAL A 94 -3.39 -5.19 1.57
C VAL A 94 -1.90 -5.04 1.22
N ASP A 95 -1.25 -4.00 1.72
CA ASP A 95 0.19 -3.81 1.51
C ASP A 95 1.04 -4.92 2.15
N GLY A 96 0.71 -5.31 3.39
CA GLY A 96 1.37 -6.43 4.06
C GLY A 96 1.23 -7.75 3.30
N TYR A 97 0.03 -8.07 2.82
CA TYR A 97 -0.20 -9.24 1.97
C TYR A 97 0.55 -9.15 0.64
N GLY A 98 0.60 -7.97 0.03
CA GLY A 98 1.30 -7.76 -1.23
C GLY A 98 2.82 -7.93 -1.10
N THR A 99 3.41 -7.34 -0.07
CA THR A 99 4.85 -7.46 0.22
C THR A 99 5.25 -8.89 0.58
N ALA A 100 4.37 -9.62 1.31
CA ALA A 100 4.51 -11.05 1.57
C ALA A 100 4.22 -11.95 0.36
N ARG A 101 3.86 -11.40 -0.82
CA ARG A 101 3.50 -12.13 -2.04
C ARG A 101 2.35 -13.13 -1.86
N ARG A 102 1.36 -12.74 -1.07
CA ARG A 102 0.15 -13.53 -0.77
C ARG A 102 -1.09 -12.81 -1.29
N PRO A 103 -1.30 -12.74 -2.62
CA PRO A 103 -2.35 -11.95 -3.23
C PRO A 103 -3.75 -12.38 -2.77
N GLU A 104 -3.97 -13.64 -2.41
CA GLU A 104 -5.25 -14.14 -1.91
C GLU A 104 -5.62 -13.51 -0.57
N GLY A 105 -4.64 -13.19 0.27
CA GLY A 105 -4.88 -12.47 1.50
C GLY A 105 -5.22 -11.00 1.27
N ALA A 106 -4.60 -10.37 0.26
CA ALA A 106 -4.94 -9.01 -0.16
C ALA A 106 -6.36 -8.94 -0.71
N VAL A 107 -6.77 -9.90 -1.55
CA VAL A 107 -8.15 -10.03 -2.05
C VAL A 107 -9.14 -10.17 -0.88
N ARG A 108 -8.86 -11.05 0.09
CA ARG A 108 -9.73 -11.18 1.28
C ARG A 108 -9.84 -9.89 2.10
N ALA A 109 -8.77 -9.11 2.18
CA ALA A 109 -8.79 -7.81 2.86
C ALA A 109 -9.64 -6.78 2.08
N LEU A 110 -9.58 -6.80 0.74
CA LEU A 110 -10.45 -5.98 -0.11
C LEU A 110 -11.92 -6.39 0.03
N ASP A 111 -12.23 -7.69 -0.02
CA ASP A 111 -13.61 -8.19 0.17
C ASP A 111 -14.16 -7.75 1.53
N ALA A 112 -13.36 -7.87 2.58
CA ALA A 112 -13.71 -7.40 3.92
C ALA A 112 -13.93 -5.89 3.99
N LEU A 113 -13.14 -5.08 3.27
CA LEU A 113 -13.33 -3.63 3.15
C LEU A 113 -14.69 -3.31 2.51
N LEU A 114 -15.06 -4.02 1.45
CA LEU A 114 -16.32 -3.83 0.74
C LEU A 114 -17.52 -4.28 1.58
N GLU A 115 -17.40 -5.36 2.35
CA GLU A 115 -18.41 -5.82 3.31
C GLU A 115 -18.70 -4.79 4.41
N GLU A 116 -17.68 -4.03 4.84
CA GLU A 116 -17.85 -2.93 5.79
C GLU A 116 -18.48 -1.68 5.15
N GLY A 117 -18.72 -1.69 3.83
CA GLY A 117 -19.28 -0.57 3.08
C GLY A 117 -18.33 0.62 2.95
N LEU A 118 -17.02 0.36 3.03
CA LEU A 118 -15.98 1.38 2.87
C LEU A 118 -15.60 1.53 1.39
N ASP A 119 -15.25 2.75 0.99
CA ASP A 119 -14.75 3.04 -0.34
C ASP A 119 -13.31 2.53 -0.53
N ILE A 120 -12.99 2.10 -1.74
CA ILE A 120 -11.62 1.72 -2.11
C ILE A 120 -10.78 3.00 -2.19
N SER A 121 -9.78 3.15 -1.32
CA SER A 121 -8.82 4.23 -1.39
C SER A 121 -7.74 4.00 -2.46
N HIS A 122 -7.01 5.05 -2.82
CA HIS A 122 -5.84 4.92 -3.71
C HIS A 122 -4.83 3.88 -3.18
N ASP A 123 -4.56 3.87 -1.87
CA ASP A 123 -3.59 2.96 -1.26
C ASP A 123 -4.04 1.50 -1.34
N VAL A 124 -5.34 1.22 -1.18
CA VAL A 124 -5.91 -0.12 -1.35
C VAL A 124 -5.81 -0.56 -2.82
N ALA A 125 -6.25 0.29 -3.76
CA ALA A 125 -6.22 -0.04 -5.18
C ALA A 125 -4.78 -0.26 -5.69
N ASP A 126 -3.85 0.64 -5.35
CA ASP A 126 -2.44 0.53 -5.71
C ASP A 126 -1.77 -0.68 -5.04
N GLY A 127 -2.14 -0.96 -3.78
CA GLY A 127 -1.69 -2.13 -3.03
C GLY A 127 -2.13 -3.45 -3.66
N MET A 128 -3.37 -3.55 -4.12
CA MET A 128 -3.91 -4.74 -4.80
C MET A 128 -3.17 -5.03 -6.11
N VAL A 129 -2.97 -4.01 -6.94
CA VAL A 129 -2.22 -4.18 -8.19
C VAL A 129 -0.78 -4.57 -7.88
N ARG A 130 -0.13 -3.90 -6.91
CA ARG A 130 1.22 -4.23 -6.44
C ARG A 130 1.31 -5.68 -5.94
N ALA A 131 0.31 -6.17 -5.20
CA ALA A 131 0.29 -7.54 -4.68
C ALA A 131 0.32 -8.58 -5.80
N HIS A 132 -0.55 -8.44 -6.83
CA HIS A 132 -0.54 -9.34 -7.98
C HIS A 132 0.75 -9.23 -8.80
N VAL A 133 1.25 -8.01 -9.00
CA VAL A 133 2.53 -7.80 -9.70
C VAL A 133 3.66 -8.49 -8.95
N LEU A 134 3.73 -8.40 -7.61
CA LEU A 134 4.74 -9.07 -6.77
C LEU A 134 4.57 -10.60 -6.69
N ALA A 135 3.38 -11.11 -6.96
CA ALA A 135 3.06 -12.54 -7.05
C ALA A 135 3.28 -13.15 -8.46
N ASP A 136 3.72 -12.34 -9.44
CA ASP A 136 3.93 -12.75 -10.85
C ASP A 136 2.61 -13.02 -11.60
N GLU A 137 1.54 -12.39 -11.15
CA GLU A 137 0.19 -12.51 -11.69
C GLU A 137 -0.21 -11.27 -12.48
N ASP A 138 0.68 -10.86 -13.38
CA ASP A 138 0.57 -9.64 -14.19
C ASP A 138 -0.76 -9.54 -14.94
N ASP A 139 -1.30 -10.66 -15.44
CA ASP A 139 -2.62 -10.68 -16.09
C ASP A 139 -3.76 -10.39 -15.12
N LYS A 140 -3.68 -10.88 -13.87
CA LYS A 140 -4.66 -10.57 -12.82
C LYS A 140 -4.57 -9.12 -12.38
N ALA A 141 -3.36 -8.57 -12.27
CA ALA A 141 -3.14 -7.15 -12.00
C ALA A 141 -3.81 -6.27 -13.07
N ARG A 142 -3.58 -6.61 -14.35
CA ARG A 142 -4.20 -5.93 -15.50
C ARG A 142 -5.72 -6.05 -15.50
N LEU A 143 -6.25 -7.25 -15.22
CA LEU A 143 -7.68 -7.50 -15.15
C LEU A 143 -8.34 -6.70 -14.02
N PHE A 144 -7.71 -6.68 -12.84
CA PHE A 144 -8.18 -5.87 -11.71
C PHE A 144 -8.26 -4.39 -12.08
N MET A 145 -7.22 -3.83 -12.72
CA MET A 145 -7.23 -2.44 -13.19
C MET A 145 -8.36 -2.18 -14.18
N THR A 146 -8.52 -3.04 -15.17
CA THR A 146 -9.59 -2.89 -16.18
C THR A 146 -10.98 -3.00 -15.55
N ASN A 147 -11.18 -3.92 -14.60
CA ASN A 147 -12.46 -4.14 -13.94
C ASN A 147 -12.83 -3.04 -12.95
N LEU A 148 -11.85 -2.47 -12.25
CA LEU A 148 -12.09 -1.38 -11.32
C LEU A 148 -12.33 -0.07 -12.09
N ARG A 149 -11.60 0.16 -13.18
CA ARG A 149 -11.71 1.38 -14.00
C ARG A 149 -13.13 1.57 -14.53
N GLY A 150 -13.67 2.78 -14.35
CA GLY A 150 -15.00 3.14 -14.83
C GLY A 150 -16.16 2.65 -13.94
N THR A 151 -15.85 1.94 -12.84
CA THR A 151 -16.85 1.64 -11.80
C THR A 151 -16.95 2.80 -10.81
N THR A 152 -18.05 2.85 -10.05
CA THR A 152 -18.20 3.80 -8.94
C THR A 152 -17.26 3.50 -7.77
N LEU A 153 -16.63 2.31 -7.75
CA LEU A 153 -15.68 1.90 -6.72
C LEU A 153 -14.26 2.41 -6.99
N ALA A 154 -13.95 2.86 -8.22
CA ALA A 154 -12.63 3.38 -8.53
C ALA A 154 -12.34 4.68 -7.78
N PRO A 155 -11.15 4.82 -7.17
CA PRO A 155 -10.71 6.11 -6.67
C PRO A 155 -10.73 7.17 -7.79
N PRO A 156 -11.03 8.43 -7.49
CA PRO A 156 -11.02 9.50 -8.50
C PRO A 156 -9.67 9.60 -9.22
N ARG A 157 -9.69 9.69 -10.55
CA ARG A 157 -8.47 9.78 -11.38
C ARG A 157 -7.50 8.59 -11.21
N TRP A 158 -8.04 7.40 -10.94
CA TRP A 158 -7.29 6.14 -10.91
C TRP A 158 -7.42 5.35 -12.23
N PRO A 159 -6.35 4.70 -12.72
CA PRO A 159 -4.97 4.70 -12.20
C PRO A 159 -4.26 6.03 -12.45
N SER A 160 -3.29 6.38 -11.58
CA SER A 160 -2.48 7.60 -11.69
C SER A 160 -1.00 7.27 -11.90
N ALA A 161 -0.16 8.29 -12.12
CA ALA A 161 1.29 8.10 -12.21
C ALA A 161 1.87 7.43 -10.96
N SER A 162 1.33 7.70 -9.77
CA SER A 162 1.75 7.04 -8.52
C SER A 162 1.45 5.54 -8.54
N THR A 163 0.29 5.13 -9.06
CA THR A 163 -0.10 3.72 -9.25
C THR A 163 0.92 3.00 -10.12
N TYR A 164 1.25 3.55 -11.30
CA TYR A 164 2.25 2.93 -12.18
C TYR A 164 3.65 2.95 -11.59
N ASN A 165 4.03 4.00 -10.87
CA ASN A 165 5.31 4.04 -10.16
C ASN A 165 5.42 2.92 -9.11
N ALA A 166 4.33 2.59 -8.40
CA ALA A 166 4.29 1.45 -7.50
C ALA A 166 4.44 0.11 -8.23
N ILE A 167 3.76 -0.05 -9.37
CA ILE A 167 3.86 -1.24 -10.24
C ILE A 167 5.28 -1.41 -10.79
N LEU A 168 5.88 -0.35 -11.32
CA LEU A 168 7.23 -0.37 -11.87
C LEU A 168 8.29 -0.67 -10.80
N ARG A 169 8.13 -0.14 -9.58
CA ARG A 169 8.96 -0.55 -8.43
C ARG A 169 8.83 -2.04 -8.12
N ALA A 170 7.60 -2.55 -8.09
CA ALA A 170 7.34 -3.96 -7.84
C ALA A 170 7.92 -4.88 -8.94
N ALA A 171 7.73 -4.53 -10.21
CA ALA A 171 8.30 -5.26 -11.35
C ALA A 171 9.84 -5.24 -11.32
N SER A 172 10.43 -4.10 -10.95
CA SER A 172 11.88 -3.87 -10.91
C SER A 172 12.60 -4.32 -9.63
N SER A 173 11.90 -4.71 -8.55
CA SER A 173 12.49 -5.12 -7.25
C SER A 173 13.07 -6.54 -7.16
N ARG A 174 12.63 -7.47 -8.01
CA ARG A 174 13.18 -8.85 -8.14
C ARG A 174 14.65 -8.86 -8.64
N ALA A 175 15.25 -10.02 -8.94
CA ALA A 175 16.67 -10.11 -9.36
C ALA A 175 16.91 -10.70 -10.78
N SER A 176 15.85 -11.08 -11.51
CA SER A 176 15.98 -11.78 -12.81
C SER A 176 16.06 -10.85 -14.03
N ALA A 177 16.65 -11.34 -15.13
CA ALA A 177 16.74 -10.66 -16.43
C ALA A 177 15.41 -10.63 -17.22
N TYR A 178 14.42 -11.46 -16.87
CA TYR A 178 13.07 -11.51 -17.48
C TYR A 178 12.29 -10.18 -17.38
N ARG A 179 12.80 -9.23 -16.58
CA ARG A 179 12.02 -8.16 -15.95
C ARG A 179 12.04 -6.82 -16.65
N LEU A 180 12.92 -6.63 -17.63
CA LEU A 180 12.81 -5.46 -18.48
C LEU A 180 11.54 -5.56 -19.32
N VAL A 181 11.18 -6.76 -19.80
CA VAL A 181 9.99 -6.93 -20.64
C VAL A 181 8.73 -6.51 -19.89
N ASP A 182 8.57 -6.94 -18.63
CA ASP A 182 7.40 -6.56 -17.82
C ASP A 182 7.42 -5.07 -17.45
N THR A 183 8.58 -4.54 -17.05
CA THR A 183 8.74 -3.11 -16.75
C THR A 183 8.38 -2.24 -17.96
N VAL A 184 8.84 -2.63 -19.15
CA VAL A 184 8.54 -1.95 -20.42
C VAL A 184 7.07 -2.07 -20.77
N ARG A 185 6.46 -3.26 -20.61
CA ARG A 185 5.02 -3.45 -20.84
C ARG A 185 4.16 -2.56 -19.94
N TRP A 186 4.53 -2.44 -18.67
CA TRP A 186 3.83 -1.56 -17.73
C TRP A 186 4.04 -0.08 -18.05
N PHE A 187 5.23 0.31 -18.51
CA PHE A 187 5.51 1.67 -18.99
C PHE A 187 4.71 2.01 -20.25
N ASP A 188 4.73 1.15 -21.27
CA ASP A 188 3.98 1.36 -22.52
C ASP A 188 2.46 1.40 -22.27
N ARG A 189 1.97 0.65 -21.26
CA ARG A 189 0.57 0.67 -20.85
C ARG A 189 0.13 2.02 -20.28
N MET A 190 1.01 2.80 -19.65
CA MET A 190 0.66 4.14 -19.14
C MET A 190 0.06 5.01 -20.24
N ALA A 191 0.70 5.03 -21.42
CA ALA A 191 0.22 5.77 -22.58
C ALA A 191 -1.15 5.26 -23.06
N THR A 192 -1.36 3.95 -23.05
CA THR A 192 -2.64 3.33 -23.45
C THR A 192 -3.76 3.68 -22.46
N ASP A 193 -3.43 3.78 -21.18
CA ASP A 193 -4.37 4.16 -20.13
C ASP A 193 -4.53 5.68 -19.99
N GLY A 194 -3.81 6.48 -20.79
CA GLY A 194 -3.90 7.95 -20.79
C GLY A 194 -3.21 8.61 -19.59
N VAL A 195 -2.26 7.91 -18.97
CA VAL A 195 -1.50 8.38 -17.81
C VAL A 195 -0.11 8.81 -18.29
N ALA A 196 0.22 10.08 -18.07
CA ALA A 196 1.55 10.59 -18.39
C ALA A 196 2.58 10.04 -17.38
N PRO A 197 3.70 9.47 -17.84
CA PRO A 197 4.88 9.22 -17.02
C PRO A 197 5.35 10.50 -16.31
N ASP A 198 5.90 10.36 -15.10
CA ASP A 198 6.58 11.45 -14.40
C ASP A 198 8.09 11.19 -14.30
N THR A 199 8.83 12.11 -13.68
CA THR A 199 10.29 11.97 -13.45
C THR A 199 10.63 10.69 -12.67
N THR A 200 9.75 10.28 -11.75
CA THR A 200 9.93 9.05 -10.97
C THR A 200 9.76 7.81 -11.86
N THR A 201 8.75 7.81 -12.72
CA THR A 201 8.48 6.74 -13.70
C THR A 201 9.72 6.49 -14.55
N ALA A 202 10.26 7.56 -15.14
CA ALA A 202 11.39 7.45 -16.05
C ALA A 202 12.67 7.00 -15.31
N THR A 203 12.89 7.47 -14.08
CA THR A 203 14.01 7.02 -13.23
C THR A 203 13.95 5.51 -12.96
N LEU A 204 12.75 4.97 -12.66
CA LEU A 204 12.56 3.54 -12.40
C LEU A 204 12.87 2.70 -13.66
N VAL A 205 12.35 3.12 -14.82
CA VAL A 205 12.56 2.41 -16.09
C VAL A 205 14.02 2.47 -16.53
N LEU A 206 14.69 3.63 -16.39
CA LEU A 206 16.12 3.77 -16.66
C LEU A 206 16.96 2.86 -15.76
N GLY A 207 16.67 2.82 -14.46
CA GLY A 207 17.32 1.92 -13.52
C GLY A 207 17.17 0.44 -13.92
N ALA A 208 15.99 0.04 -14.39
CA ALA A 208 15.76 -1.31 -14.91
C ALA A 208 16.56 -1.57 -16.21
N CYS A 209 16.61 -0.61 -17.12
CA CYS A 209 17.38 -0.71 -18.36
C CYS A 209 18.89 -0.89 -18.11
N ILE A 210 19.44 -0.13 -17.16
CA ILE A 210 20.85 -0.22 -16.76
C ILE A 210 21.16 -1.61 -16.20
N LYS A 211 20.33 -2.11 -15.27
CA LYS A 211 20.47 -3.45 -14.68
C LYS A 211 20.39 -4.56 -15.74
N ALA A 212 19.55 -4.39 -16.76
CA ALA A 212 19.38 -5.33 -17.86
C ALA A 212 20.41 -5.14 -19.01
N GLN A 213 21.30 -4.14 -18.92
CA GLN A 213 22.23 -3.73 -19.99
C GLN A 213 21.53 -3.40 -21.33
N LYS A 214 20.32 -2.84 -21.27
CA LYS A 214 19.50 -2.48 -22.44
C LYS A 214 19.51 -0.98 -22.68
N PHE A 215 20.71 -0.46 -22.93
CA PHE A 215 20.98 0.98 -23.04
C PHE A 215 20.23 1.66 -24.19
N SER A 216 19.97 0.96 -25.31
CA SER A 216 19.24 1.53 -26.44
C SER A 216 17.81 1.93 -26.10
N TYR A 217 17.11 1.14 -25.26
CA TYR A 217 15.80 1.51 -24.75
C TYR A 217 15.91 2.60 -23.68
N GLY A 218 16.90 2.49 -22.78
CA GLY A 218 17.17 3.53 -21.77
C GLY A 218 17.38 4.92 -22.39
N LEU A 219 18.13 5.02 -23.50
CA LEU A 219 18.32 6.28 -24.22
C LEU A 219 17.02 6.87 -24.75
N LYS A 220 16.07 6.04 -25.21
CA LYS A 220 14.75 6.52 -25.66
C LYS A 220 13.94 7.11 -24.51
N VAL A 221 13.94 6.43 -23.36
CA VAL A 221 13.27 6.91 -22.15
C VAL A 221 13.92 8.20 -21.64
N TYR A 222 15.25 8.30 -21.69
CA TYR A 222 15.97 9.51 -21.33
C TYR A 222 15.65 10.69 -22.27
N GLN A 223 15.59 10.45 -23.58
CA GLN A 223 15.19 11.48 -24.53
C GLN A 223 13.77 11.97 -24.25
N TYR A 224 12.84 11.05 -23.99
CA TYR A 224 11.48 11.40 -23.60
C TYR A 224 11.43 12.31 -22.35
N MET A 225 12.28 12.07 -21.34
CA MET A 225 12.38 12.96 -20.18
C MET A 225 12.88 14.37 -20.54
N LEU A 226 13.87 14.46 -21.44
CA LEU A 226 14.41 15.75 -21.88
C LEU A 226 13.36 16.55 -22.64
N ASP A 227 12.57 15.89 -23.47
CA ASP A 227 11.52 16.52 -24.26
C ASP A 227 10.41 17.06 -23.33
N MET A 228 10.00 16.31 -22.30
CA MET A 228 9.03 16.80 -21.30
C MET A 228 9.57 17.94 -20.44
N GLY A 229 10.80 17.83 -19.93
CA GLY A 229 11.41 18.90 -19.12
C GLY A 229 11.61 20.20 -19.91
N ALA A 230 11.75 20.13 -21.23
CA ALA A 230 11.79 21.29 -22.10
C ALA A 230 10.40 21.90 -22.39
N GLU A 231 9.31 21.15 -22.20
CA GLU A 231 7.93 21.63 -22.29
C GLU A 231 7.49 22.31 -20.99
N ASP A 232 7.80 21.73 -19.83
CA ASP A 232 7.49 22.31 -18.51
C ASP A 232 8.10 23.72 -18.34
N LEU A 233 9.36 23.90 -18.79
CA LEU A 233 10.05 25.19 -18.75
C LEU A 233 9.42 26.25 -19.69
N LYS A 234 8.75 25.82 -20.77
CA LYS A 234 8.06 26.73 -21.69
C LYS A 234 6.71 27.15 -21.14
N GLU A 235 5.99 26.26 -20.47
CA GLU A 235 4.74 26.60 -19.79
C GLU A 235 4.97 27.52 -18.59
N GLU A 236 5.99 27.29 -17.77
CA GLU A 236 6.35 28.20 -16.67
C GLU A 236 6.73 29.60 -17.19
N ALA A 237 7.46 29.67 -18.32
CA ALA A 237 7.81 30.96 -18.95
C ALA A 237 6.60 31.68 -19.58
N ALA A 238 5.57 30.95 -20.01
CA ALA A 238 4.34 31.51 -20.58
C ALA A 238 3.34 31.98 -19.52
N VAL A 239 3.36 31.39 -18.31
CA VAL A 239 2.53 31.81 -17.18
C VAL A 239 3.15 32.99 -16.41
N ALA A 240 4.47 33.18 -16.53
CA ALA A 240 5.21 34.27 -15.89
C ALA A 240 5.32 35.57 -16.73
N GLY A 241 4.78 35.59 -17.95
CA GLY A 241 4.80 36.75 -18.87
C GLY A 241 3.42 37.35 -19.11
#